data_AF-A0A6N3FWB4-F1
#
_entry.id   AF-A0A6N3FWB4-F1
#
_cell.length_a   1.000
_cell.length_b   1.000
_cell.length_c   1.000
_cell.angle_alpha   90.00
_cell.angle_beta   90.00
_cell.angle_gamma   90.00
#
_symmetry.space_group_name_H-M   'P 1'
#
loop_
_entity.id
_entity.type
_entity.pdbx_description
1 polymer ?
#
loop_
_entity_poly.entity_id
_entity_poly.type
_entity_poly.pdbx_seq_one_letter_code
_entity_poly.pdbx_strand_id
1 'polypeptide(L)'
;MTCSNIYDLKKIPIYYEELGGKKLFTKALSEIDVNKKSVHLFYYKNANIPICALPKLGVVIISKRGFLSFCYNFYFFINSFNTKNIEISKQNIFSIAKSALSHEIGHLLDPNLSNIKSASNEIILSIANGIIKYNIDLKDDYYYKKNLPLEIEDSIIQFKKNNVTREINAWNIGKTIANFQSDTERYIFEKIKEYALATYNYGNLKDIVAENNVEKYIKSLL
;
A
#
# COMPACT_ATOMS: atom_id res chain seq x y z
N MET A 1 16.08 4.79 -31.13
CA MET A 1 16.67 3.57 -30.53
C MET A 1 15.62 2.92 -29.65
N THR A 2 15.03 1.82 -30.10
CA THR A 2 14.16 0.97 -29.29
C THR A 2 15.03 0.23 -28.28
N CYS A 3 14.79 0.52 -27.01
CA CYS A 3 15.66 0.12 -25.91
C CYS A 3 15.46 -1.38 -25.60
N SER A 4 16.44 -2.21 -25.98
CA SER A 4 16.38 -3.67 -25.89
C SER A 4 16.38 -4.23 -24.45
N ASN A 5 16.56 -3.38 -23.42
CA ASN A 5 16.73 -3.79 -22.02
C ASN A 5 15.55 -3.48 -21.09
N ILE A 6 14.52 -2.76 -21.55
CA ILE A 6 13.49 -2.19 -20.67
C ILE A 6 12.44 -3.22 -20.23
N TYR A 7 12.27 -4.29 -21.00
CA TYR A 7 11.22 -5.29 -20.79
C TYR A 7 11.72 -6.68 -20.39
N ASP A 8 13.00 -6.84 -20.08
CA ASP A 8 13.49 -8.14 -19.61
C ASP A 8 13.15 -8.37 -18.13
N LEU A 9 11.85 -8.54 -17.87
CA LEU A 9 11.27 -8.79 -16.55
C LEU A 9 11.87 -10.07 -15.90
N LYS A 10 12.51 -10.95 -16.68
CA LYS A 10 13.22 -12.13 -16.14
C LYS A 10 14.41 -11.74 -15.26
N LYS A 11 14.95 -10.52 -15.42
CA LYS A 11 16.03 -9.99 -14.58
C LYS A 11 15.58 -9.70 -13.14
N ILE A 12 14.31 -9.36 -12.91
CA ILE A 12 13.77 -9.03 -11.58
C ILE A 12 14.04 -10.16 -10.56
N PRO A 13 13.60 -11.42 -10.79
CA PRO A 13 13.83 -12.50 -9.84
C PRO A 13 15.32 -12.87 -9.73
N ILE A 14 16.10 -12.74 -10.81
CA ILE A 14 17.55 -13.00 -10.77
C ILE A 14 18.24 -12.02 -9.84
N TYR A 15 18.03 -10.72 -10.05
CA TYR A 15 18.63 -9.68 -9.22
C TYR A 15 18.13 -9.73 -7.77
N TYR A 16 16.88 -10.09 -7.54
CA TYR A 16 16.37 -10.33 -6.20
C TYR A 16 17.15 -11.42 -5.45
N GLU A 17 17.42 -12.56 -6.11
CA GLU A 17 18.21 -13.64 -5.51
C GLU A 17 19.68 -13.24 -5.31
N GLU A 18 20.28 -12.54 -6.26
CA GLU A 18 21.65 -12.01 -6.14
C GLU A 18 21.80 -10.99 -5.01
N LEU A 19 20.74 -10.24 -4.69
CA LEU A 19 20.67 -9.34 -3.53
C LEU A 19 20.42 -10.10 -2.20
N GLY A 20 20.37 -11.43 -2.23
CA GLY A 20 20.26 -12.28 -1.06
C GLY A 20 18.82 -12.48 -0.54
N GLY A 21 17.82 -12.21 -1.37
CA GLY A 21 16.41 -12.49 -1.08
C GLY A 21 15.90 -11.80 0.19
N LYS A 22 15.74 -12.55 1.30
CA LYS A 22 15.40 -11.98 2.62
C LYS A 22 16.40 -10.89 3.06
N LYS A 23 17.69 -11.09 2.78
CA LYS A 23 18.77 -10.18 3.23
C LYS A 23 18.68 -8.79 2.61
N LEU A 24 18.01 -8.67 1.46
CA LEU A 24 17.68 -7.41 0.81
C LEU A 24 17.00 -6.44 1.78
N PHE A 25 15.95 -6.90 2.47
CA PHE A 25 15.16 -6.04 3.36
C PHE A 25 15.88 -5.71 4.67
N THR A 26 16.72 -6.61 5.19
CA THR A 26 17.56 -6.29 6.35
C THR A 26 18.61 -5.24 5.99
N LYS A 27 19.19 -5.31 4.79
CA LYS A 27 20.12 -4.29 4.30
C LYS A 27 19.39 -2.96 4.06
N ALA A 28 18.24 -2.98 3.39
CA ALA A 28 17.41 -1.79 3.20
C ALA A 28 17.04 -1.13 4.54
N LEU A 29 16.61 -1.92 5.53
CA LEU A 29 16.32 -1.41 6.87
C LEU A 29 17.54 -0.75 7.51
N SER A 30 18.76 -1.28 7.30
CA SER A 30 19.98 -0.68 7.86
C SER A 30 20.32 0.70 7.28
N GLU A 31 19.86 1.01 6.06
CA GLU A 31 20.12 2.29 5.39
C GLU A 31 19.04 3.36 5.63
N ILE A 32 17.85 2.97 6.09
CA ILE A 32 16.77 3.90 6.46
C ILE A 32 17.15 4.64 7.75
N ASP A 33 16.75 5.88 7.95
CA ASP A 33 16.99 6.64 9.19
C ASP A 33 15.82 6.45 10.17
N VAL A 34 15.89 5.40 10.98
CA VAL A 34 14.87 5.08 12.00
C VAL A 34 15.48 4.26 13.13
N ASN A 35 14.90 4.34 14.33
CA ASN A 35 15.22 3.45 15.44
C ASN A 35 14.95 1.98 15.06
N LYS A 36 16.01 1.19 14.84
CA LYS A 36 15.88 -0.21 14.40
C LYS A 36 15.18 -1.11 15.39
N LYS A 37 15.16 -0.74 16.68
CA LYS A 37 14.50 -1.52 17.73
C LYS A 37 12.98 -1.44 17.66
N SER A 38 12.43 -0.43 16.99
CA SER A 38 10.98 -0.24 16.86
C SER A 38 10.39 -0.83 15.57
N VAL A 39 11.20 -1.50 14.75
CA VAL A 39 10.77 -2.07 13.47
C VAL A 39 11.17 -3.54 13.40
N HIS A 40 10.18 -4.43 13.34
CA HIS A 40 10.37 -5.86 13.20
C HIS A 40 9.99 -6.33 11.79
N LEU A 41 10.89 -7.05 11.12
CA LEU A 41 10.62 -7.61 9.78
C LEU A 41 10.21 -9.08 9.87
N PHE A 42 9.02 -9.40 9.39
CA PHE A 42 8.56 -10.78 9.22
C PHE A 42 8.57 -11.17 7.75
N TYR A 43 9.42 -12.13 7.40
CA TYR A 43 9.63 -12.55 6.02
C TYR A 43 9.04 -13.93 5.73
N TYR A 44 8.22 -14.03 4.68
CA TYR A 44 7.64 -15.27 4.19
C TYR A 44 8.18 -15.64 2.81
N LYS A 45 8.72 -16.86 2.67
CA LYS A 45 9.26 -17.33 1.38
C LYS A 45 8.16 -17.72 0.39
N ASN A 46 7.13 -18.42 0.86
CA ASN A 46 6.14 -19.10 -0.01
C ASN A 46 4.72 -18.50 0.08
N ALA A 47 4.45 -17.67 1.09
CA ALA A 47 3.15 -17.05 1.25
C ALA A 47 2.92 -15.99 0.17
N ASN A 48 1.65 -15.79 -0.23
CA ASN A 48 1.25 -14.73 -1.14
C ASN A 48 0.71 -13.54 -0.34
N ILE A 49 1.62 -12.81 0.31
CA ILE A 49 1.27 -11.68 1.18
C ILE A 49 1.93 -10.42 0.60
N PRO A 50 1.19 -9.31 0.39
CA PRO A 50 1.80 -8.04 -0.02
C PRO A 50 2.80 -7.55 1.03
N ILE A 51 3.60 -6.56 0.66
CA ILE A 51 4.40 -5.83 1.64
C ILE A 51 3.42 -4.95 2.41
N CYS A 52 3.33 -5.12 3.72
CA CYS A 52 2.39 -4.35 4.53
C CYS A 52 2.87 -4.14 5.96
N ALA A 53 2.51 -2.99 6.53
CA ALA A 53 2.72 -2.67 7.93
C ALA A 53 1.59 -3.22 8.83
N LEU A 54 1.98 -3.65 10.02
CA LEU A 54 1.10 -3.86 11.18
C LEU A 54 1.50 -2.86 12.29
N PRO A 55 1.00 -1.60 12.23
CA PRO A 55 1.45 -0.52 13.11
C PRO A 55 1.37 -0.82 14.61
N LYS A 56 0.28 -1.45 15.06
CA LYS A 56 0.11 -1.81 16.48
C LYS A 56 1.18 -2.77 17.00
N LEU A 57 1.80 -3.55 16.13
CA LEU A 57 2.82 -4.53 16.48
C LEU A 57 4.24 -4.03 16.16
N GLY A 58 4.40 -2.85 15.54
CA GLY A 58 5.71 -2.39 15.04
C GLY A 58 6.31 -3.33 14.00
N VAL A 59 5.47 -4.06 13.25
CA VAL A 59 5.89 -5.12 12.33
C VAL A 59 5.68 -4.69 10.88
N VAL A 60 6.62 -5.01 10.01
CA VAL A 60 6.43 -5.04 8.56
C VAL A 60 6.46 -6.49 8.09
N ILE A 61 5.38 -6.92 7.44
CA ILE A 61 5.28 -8.23 6.79
C ILE A 61 5.74 -8.10 5.35
N ILE A 62 6.57 -9.03 4.92
CA ILE A 62 7.15 -9.08 3.58
C ILE A 62 7.09 -10.52 3.10
N SER A 63 6.70 -10.73 1.84
CA SER A 63 6.88 -12.03 1.21
C SER A 63 7.66 -11.92 -0.10
N LYS A 64 8.36 -13.00 -0.48
CA LYS A 64 9.02 -13.09 -1.79
C LYS A 64 8.03 -12.80 -2.92
N ARG A 65 6.88 -13.49 -2.89
CA ARG A 65 5.85 -13.38 -3.94
C ARG A 65 5.27 -11.97 -4.00
N GLY A 66 4.97 -11.38 -2.84
CA GLY A 66 4.47 -10.01 -2.74
C GLY A 66 5.43 -8.98 -3.31
N PHE A 67 6.72 -9.04 -2.92
CA PHE A 67 7.72 -8.11 -3.45
C PHE A 67 7.96 -8.28 -4.95
N LEU A 68 8.10 -9.51 -5.43
CA LEU A 68 8.30 -9.76 -6.86
C LEU A 68 7.08 -9.28 -7.68
N SER A 69 5.86 -9.58 -7.22
CA SER A 69 4.64 -9.09 -7.84
C SER A 69 4.60 -7.56 -7.89
N PHE A 70 4.98 -6.90 -6.80
CA PHE A 70 5.09 -5.45 -6.75
C PHE A 70 6.08 -4.91 -7.79
N CYS A 71 7.28 -5.49 -7.88
CA CYS A 71 8.27 -5.11 -8.89
C CYS A 71 7.75 -5.28 -10.32
N TYR A 72 7.13 -6.43 -10.63
CA TYR A 72 6.57 -6.68 -11.96
C TYR A 72 5.52 -5.62 -12.34
N ASN A 73 4.58 -5.35 -11.43
CA ASN A 73 3.52 -4.38 -11.68
C ASN A 73 4.06 -2.95 -11.79
N PHE A 74 5.02 -2.57 -10.95
CA PHE A 74 5.69 -1.27 -11.00
C PHE A 74 6.41 -1.06 -12.34
N TYR A 75 7.23 -2.02 -12.78
CA TYR A 75 7.92 -1.92 -14.06
C TYR A 75 6.97 -1.94 -15.25
N PHE A 76 5.87 -2.70 -15.17
CA PHE A 76 4.83 -2.67 -16.20
C PHE A 76 4.17 -1.28 -16.27
N PHE A 77 3.78 -0.72 -15.13
CA PHE A 77 3.17 0.62 -15.07
C PHE A 77 4.11 1.69 -15.61
N ILE A 78 5.34 1.77 -15.10
CA ILE A 78 6.23 2.87 -15.44
C ILE A 78 6.66 2.85 -16.91
N ASN A 79 6.87 1.66 -17.49
CA ASN A 79 7.28 1.52 -18.88
C ASN A 79 6.10 1.68 -19.86
N SER A 80 4.85 1.57 -19.39
CA SER A 80 3.66 1.78 -20.22
C SER A 80 3.25 3.25 -20.35
N PHE A 81 3.57 4.10 -19.35
CA PHE A 81 2.99 5.44 -19.25
C PHE A 81 4.03 6.58 -19.15
N ASN A 82 5.32 6.30 -18.97
CA ASN A 82 6.30 7.34 -18.59
C ASN A 82 7.35 7.58 -19.68
N THR A 83 7.79 8.83 -19.83
CA THR A 83 8.75 9.25 -20.88
C THR A 83 10.21 8.93 -20.53
N LYS A 84 10.51 8.65 -19.25
CA LYS A 84 11.84 8.26 -18.77
C LYS A 84 11.77 6.90 -18.10
N ASN A 85 12.18 5.88 -18.85
CA ASN A 85 12.17 4.50 -18.38
C ASN A 85 13.21 4.27 -17.29
N ILE A 86 12.87 3.43 -16.31
CA ILE A 86 13.80 2.98 -15.27
C ILE A 86 14.33 1.61 -15.69
N GLU A 87 15.65 1.47 -15.79
CA GLU A 87 16.26 0.19 -16.12
C GLU A 87 16.04 -0.83 -14.99
N ILE A 88 15.88 -2.11 -15.36
CA ILE A 88 15.93 -3.21 -14.41
C ILE A 88 17.41 -3.50 -14.12
N SER A 89 17.87 -3.16 -12.92
CA SER A 89 19.24 -3.36 -12.43
C SER A 89 19.24 -3.78 -10.96
N LYS A 90 20.32 -4.41 -10.46
CA LYS A 90 20.43 -4.79 -9.04
C LYS A 90 20.23 -3.58 -8.11
N GLN A 91 20.83 -2.45 -8.47
CA GLN A 91 20.70 -1.21 -7.69
C GLN A 91 19.25 -0.71 -7.67
N ASN A 92 18.54 -0.74 -8.80
CA ASN A 92 17.17 -0.27 -8.85
C ASN A 92 16.21 -1.20 -8.10
N ILE A 93 16.41 -2.52 -8.18
CA ILE A 93 15.66 -3.49 -7.35
C ILE A 93 15.89 -3.23 -5.85
N PHE A 94 17.12 -2.91 -5.46
CA PHE A 94 17.45 -2.52 -4.10
C PHE A 94 16.73 -1.22 -3.68
N SER A 95 16.79 -0.18 -4.51
CA SER A 95 16.09 1.09 -4.25
C SER A 95 14.57 0.93 -4.19
N ILE A 96 13.98 0.04 -5.00
CA ILE A 96 12.55 -0.32 -4.91
C ILE A 96 12.23 -0.95 -3.56
N ALA A 97 13.04 -1.93 -3.10
CA ALA A 97 12.86 -2.55 -1.80
C ALA A 97 12.98 -1.56 -0.65
N LYS A 98 13.97 -0.65 -0.71
CA LYS A 98 14.14 0.40 0.30
C LYS A 98 12.95 1.37 0.33
N SER A 99 12.45 1.77 -0.85
CA SER A 99 11.31 2.68 -0.97
C SER A 99 10.00 2.06 -0.46
N ALA A 100 9.71 0.80 -0.83
CA ALA A 100 8.55 0.09 -0.33
C ALA A 100 8.64 -0.12 1.18
N LEU A 101 9.81 -0.48 1.70
CA LEU A 101 10.02 -0.65 3.13
C LEU A 101 9.89 0.67 3.90
N SER A 102 10.43 1.78 3.38
CA SER A 102 10.33 3.07 4.05
C SER A 102 8.88 3.58 4.09
N HIS A 103 8.07 3.31 3.07
CA HIS A 103 6.62 3.53 3.11
C HIS A 103 5.93 2.76 4.24
N GLU A 104 6.18 1.45 4.34
CA GLU A 104 5.57 0.64 5.41
C GLU A 104 6.03 1.10 6.79
N ILE A 105 7.29 1.50 6.96
CA ILE A 105 7.77 2.11 8.21
C ILE A 105 7.09 3.47 8.44
N GLY A 106 6.79 4.22 7.39
CA GLY A 106 5.99 5.44 7.47
C GLY A 106 4.63 5.21 8.13
N HIS A 107 3.95 4.09 7.83
CA HIS A 107 2.71 3.69 8.54
C HIS A 107 2.94 3.38 10.02
N LEU A 108 4.10 2.86 10.40
CA LEU A 108 4.44 2.59 11.81
C LEU A 108 4.70 3.89 12.59
N LEU A 109 5.28 4.89 11.92
CA LEU A 109 5.71 6.15 12.52
C LEU A 109 4.65 7.27 12.43
N ASP A 110 3.52 7.03 11.78
CA ASP A 110 2.47 8.05 11.63
C ASP A 110 1.89 8.46 12.99
N PRO A 111 2.14 9.70 13.46
CA PRO A 111 1.65 10.17 14.75
C PRO A 111 0.13 10.34 14.76
N ASN A 112 -0.50 10.47 13.59
CA ASN A 112 -1.94 10.68 13.44
C ASN A 112 -2.72 9.39 13.24
N LEU A 113 -2.07 8.22 13.36
CA LEU A 113 -2.71 6.94 13.10
C LEU A 113 -3.95 6.70 13.98
N SER A 114 -3.95 7.16 15.24
CA SER A 114 -5.11 7.09 16.13
C SER A 114 -6.28 7.92 15.60
N ASN A 115 -5.99 9.15 15.16
CA ASN A 115 -7.00 10.11 14.69
C ASN A 115 -7.63 9.62 13.38
N ILE A 116 -6.80 9.16 12.44
CA ILE A 116 -7.25 8.59 11.16
C ILE A 116 -8.14 7.37 11.40
N LYS A 117 -7.79 6.51 12.37
CA LYS A 117 -8.62 5.35 12.73
C LYS A 117 -9.96 5.75 13.37
N SER A 118 -9.95 6.75 14.24
CA SER A 118 -11.20 7.28 14.83
C SER A 118 -12.13 7.80 13.73
N ALA A 119 -11.59 8.63 12.83
CA ALA A 119 -12.34 9.15 11.69
C ALA A 119 -12.87 8.03 10.78
N SER A 120 -12.06 7.00 10.48
CA SER A 120 -12.52 5.82 9.74
C SER A 120 -13.68 5.12 10.44
N ASN A 121 -13.61 4.94 11.76
CA ASN A 121 -14.67 4.27 12.53
C ASN A 121 -15.98 5.08 12.51
N GLU A 122 -15.91 6.40 12.62
CA GLU A 122 -17.06 7.29 12.52
C GLU A 122 -17.72 7.22 11.15
N ILE A 123 -16.90 7.22 10.07
CA ILE A 123 -17.39 7.06 8.70
C ILE A 123 -18.04 5.68 8.50
N ILE A 124 -17.42 4.61 9.04
CA ILE A 124 -18.00 3.25 8.99
C ILE A 124 -19.34 3.19 9.72
N LEU A 125 -19.46 3.86 10.88
CA LEU A 125 -20.71 3.94 11.62
C LEU A 125 -21.78 4.70 10.82
N SER A 126 -21.41 5.79 10.13
CA SER A 126 -22.31 6.50 9.21
C SER A 126 -22.82 5.58 8.11
N ILE A 127 -21.93 4.79 7.49
CA ILE A 127 -22.30 3.79 6.47
C ILE A 127 -23.26 2.74 7.05
N ALA A 128 -22.96 2.19 8.23
CA ALA A 128 -23.81 1.20 8.90
C ALA A 128 -25.22 1.74 9.18
N ASN A 129 -25.31 2.96 9.71
CA ASN A 129 -26.59 3.64 9.96
C ASN A 129 -27.35 3.90 8.66
N GLY A 130 -26.65 4.29 7.58
CA GLY A 130 -27.25 4.44 6.26
C GLY A 130 -27.83 3.12 5.74
N ILE A 131 -27.08 2.02 5.84
CA ILE A 131 -27.56 0.69 5.45
C ILE A 131 -28.85 0.32 6.19
N ILE A 132 -28.91 0.55 7.50
CA ILE A 132 -30.12 0.30 8.31
C ILE A 132 -31.27 1.22 7.89
N LYS A 133 -31.02 2.54 7.83
CA LYS A 133 -32.02 3.57 7.51
C LYS A 133 -32.69 3.34 6.16
N TYR A 134 -31.92 2.95 5.16
CA TYR A 134 -32.42 2.70 3.80
C TYR A 134 -32.75 1.23 3.54
N ASN A 135 -32.69 0.37 4.57
CA ASN A 135 -32.97 -1.06 4.48
C ASN A 135 -32.24 -1.76 3.32
N ILE A 136 -30.94 -1.48 3.19
CA ILE A 136 -30.11 -2.07 2.12
C ILE A 136 -29.84 -3.53 2.46
N ASP A 137 -30.24 -4.44 1.57
CA ASP A 137 -29.99 -5.87 1.73
C ASP A 137 -28.55 -6.23 1.36
N LEU A 138 -27.71 -6.50 2.36
CA LEU A 138 -26.32 -6.91 2.17
C LEU A 138 -26.17 -8.32 1.58
N LYS A 139 -27.26 -9.09 1.47
CA LYS A 139 -27.28 -10.37 0.75
C LYS A 139 -27.48 -10.19 -0.76
N ASP A 140 -27.93 -9.02 -1.22
CA ASP A 140 -27.99 -8.72 -2.65
C ASP A 140 -26.58 -8.54 -3.18
N ASP A 141 -26.18 -9.35 -4.15
CA ASP A 141 -24.87 -9.21 -4.79
C ASP A 141 -24.66 -7.86 -5.51
N TYR A 142 -25.69 -7.01 -5.61
CA TYR A 142 -25.66 -5.76 -6.34
C TYR A 142 -25.96 -4.51 -5.50
N TYR A 143 -26.01 -4.61 -4.16
CA TYR A 143 -26.31 -3.46 -3.29
C TYR A 143 -25.34 -2.27 -3.43
N TYR A 144 -24.16 -2.48 -4.01
CA TYR A 144 -23.11 -1.46 -4.18
C TYR A 144 -23.14 -0.77 -5.55
N LYS A 145 -24.10 -1.12 -6.42
CA LYS A 145 -24.23 -0.54 -7.77
C LYS A 145 -24.82 0.87 -7.75
N LYS A 146 -24.94 1.48 -8.94
CA LYS A 146 -25.42 2.86 -9.15
C LYS A 146 -26.77 3.09 -8.45
N ASN A 147 -26.96 4.31 -7.96
CA ASN A 147 -28.13 4.80 -7.18
C ASN A 147 -28.09 4.46 -5.69
N LEU A 148 -26.90 4.51 -5.08
CA LEU A 148 -26.82 4.51 -3.63
C LEU A 148 -27.46 5.79 -3.09
N PRO A 149 -28.09 5.75 -1.90
CA PRO A 149 -28.51 6.97 -1.22
C PRO A 149 -27.33 7.95 -1.09
N LEU A 150 -27.57 9.23 -1.36
CA LEU A 150 -26.53 10.26 -1.36
C LEU A 150 -25.71 10.28 -0.06
N GLU A 151 -26.36 10.11 1.09
CA GLU A 151 -25.69 10.05 2.40
C GLU A 151 -24.64 8.91 2.48
N ILE A 152 -24.92 7.77 1.85
CA ILE A 152 -24.00 6.63 1.79
C ILE A 152 -22.88 6.90 0.78
N GLU A 153 -23.20 7.48 -0.38
CA GLU A 153 -22.20 7.89 -1.37
C GLU A 153 -21.20 8.89 -0.78
N ASP A 154 -21.68 9.90 -0.05
CA ASP A 154 -20.86 10.89 0.64
C ASP A 154 -19.95 10.23 1.69
N SER A 155 -20.50 9.30 2.47
CA SER A 155 -19.72 8.54 3.46
C SER A 155 -18.63 7.68 2.79
N ILE A 156 -18.92 7.06 1.64
CA ILE A 156 -17.92 6.32 0.85
C ILE A 156 -16.83 7.26 0.33
N ILE A 157 -17.19 8.44 -0.17
CA ILE A 157 -16.22 9.44 -0.65
C ILE A 157 -15.33 9.91 0.51
N GLN A 158 -15.89 10.17 1.69
CA GLN A 158 -15.13 10.51 2.89
C GLN A 158 -14.17 9.39 3.29
N PHE A 159 -14.63 8.13 3.27
CA PHE A 159 -13.80 6.97 3.57
C PHE A 159 -12.59 6.89 2.63
N LYS A 160 -12.81 7.06 1.32
CA LYS A 160 -11.75 7.10 0.30
C LYS A 160 -10.75 8.22 0.55
N LYS A 161 -11.23 9.44 0.81
CA LYS A 161 -10.36 10.59 1.12
C LYS A 161 -9.51 10.33 2.37
N ASN A 162 -10.09 9.73 3.41
CA ASN A 162 -9.35 9.39 4.63
C ASN A 162 -8.23 8.36 4.35
N ASN A 163 -8.53 7.31 3.57
CA ASN A 163 -7.53 6.32 3.18
C ASN A 163 -6.43 6.91 2.29
N VAL A 164 -6.77 7.72 1.29
CA VAL A 164 -5.78 8.43 0.46
C VAL A 164 -4.86 9.30 1.33
N THR A 165 -5.42 10.02 2.29
CA THR A 165 -4.65 10.88 3.20
C THR A 165 -3.66 10.06 4.03
N ARG A 166 -4.11 8.91 4.55
CA ARG A 166 -3.27 7.98 5.30
C ARG A 166 -2.09 7.48 4.46
N GLU A 167 -2.33 7.03 3.23
CA GLU A 167 -1.27 6.56 2.34
C GLU A 167 -0.28 7.69 1.99
N ILE A 168 -0.78 8.88 1.66
CA ILE A 168 0.07 10.05 1.38
C ILE A 168 0.95 10.40 2.58
N ASN A 169 0.40 10.38 3.79
CA ASN A 169 1.16 10.64 5.02
C ASN A 169 2.28 9.61 5.22
N ALA A 170 1.97 8.32 5.07
CA ALA A 170 2.96 7.24 5.16
C ALA A 170 4.08 7.41 4.12
N TRP A 171 3.75 7.76 2.87
CA TRP A 171 4.76 8.08 1.85
C TRP A 171 5.61 9.30 2.21
N ASN A 172 4.99 10.35 2.76
CA ASN A 172 5.73 11.57 3.14
C ASN A 172 6.70 11.30 4.29
N ILE A 173 6.29 10.53 5.30
CA ILE A 173 7.18 10.08 6.39
C ILE A 173 8.24 9.13 5.82
N GLY A 174 7.85 8.16 4.99
CA GLY A 174 8.78 7.24 4.35
C GLY A 174 9.87 7.96 3.55
N LYS A 175 9.55 9.09 2.93
CA LYS A 175 10.48 9.94 2.19
C LYS A 175 11.53 10.59 3.11
N THR A 176 11.15 11.04 4.30
CA THR A 176 12.09 11.71 5.22
C THR A 176 13.10 10.73 5.82
N ILE A 177 12.72 9.45 5.96
CA ILE A 177 13.58 8.41 6.54
C ILE A 177 14.34 7.57 5.51
N ALA A 178 14.01 7.63 4.22
CA ALA A 178 14.58 6.70 3.22
C ALA A 178 16.09 6.86 2.96
N ASN A 179 16.68 8.01 3.32
CA ASN A 179 18.09 8.37 3.10
C ASN A 179 18.60 8.04 1.67
N PHE A 180 18.22 8.88 0.70
CA PHE A 180 18.53 8.66 -0.71
C PHE A 180 19.99 8.93 -1.05
N GLN A 181 20.65 7.96 -1.68
CA GLN A 181 22.07 8.02 -2.06
C GLN A 181 22.30 8.67 -3.44
N SER A 182 21.23 8.89 -4.21
CA SER A 182 21.30 9.52 -5.53
C SER A 182 19.97 10.11 -5.97
N ASP A 183 20.00 11.02 -6.95
CA ASP A 183 18.79 11.54 -7.59
C ASP A 183 17.99 10.45 -8.32
N THR A 184 18.65 9.40 -8.82
CA THR A 184 17.99 8.25 -9.43
C THR A 184 17.16 7.48 -8.41
N GLU A 185 17.70 7.28 -7.20
CA GLU A 185 16.98 6.62 -6.13
C GLU A 185 15.79 7.45 -5.65
N ARG A 186 15.97 8.77 -5.50
CA ARG A 186 14.86 9.69 -5.20
C ARG A 186 13.79 9.65 -6.29
N TYR A 187 14.18 9.59 -7.56
CA TYR A 187 13.25 9.47 -8.68
C TYR A 187 12.47 8.15 -8.64
N ILE A 188 13.13 7.02 -8.36
CA ILE A 188 12.47 5.72 -8.16
C ILE A 188 11.42 5.80 -7.05
N PHE A 189 11.76 6.43 -5.92
CA PHE A 189 10.83 6.60 -4.80
C PHE A 189 9.56 7.35 -5.22
N GLU A 190 9.70 8.51 -5.89
CA GLU A 190 8.54 9.29 -6.34
C GLU A 190 7.68 8.53 -7.35
N LYS A 191 8.32 7.73 -8.24
CA LYS A 191 7.57 6.93 -9.22
C LYS A 191 6.87 5.73 -8.61
N ILE A 192 7.45 5.14 -7.56
CA ILE A 192 6.75 4.13 -6.77
C ILE A 192 5.54 4.73 -6.07
N LYS A 193 5.69 5.92 -5.45
CA LYS A 193 4.59 6.64 -4.81
C LYS A 193 3.46 6.94 -5.81
N GLU A 194 3.80 7.43 -7.00
CA GLU A 194 2.84 7.69 -8.08
C GLU A 194 2.10 6.41 -8.49
N TYR A 195 2.84 5.32 -8.76
CA TYR A 195 2.29 4.01 -9.08
C TYR A 195 1.33 3.51 -7.99
N ALA A 196 1.75 3.57 -6.73
CA ALA A 196 0.96 3.11 -5.59
C ALA A 196 -0.35 3.90 -5.48
N LEU A 197 -0.28 5.23 -5.46
CA LEU A 197 -1.47 6.09 -5.33
C LEU A 197 -2.44 5.96 -6.51
N ALA A 198 -1.95 5.64 -7.71
CA ALA A 198 -2.76 5.41 -8.89
C ALA A 198 -3.44 4.02 -8.92
N THR A 199 -2.90 3.03 -8.20
CA THR A 199 -3.36 1.63 -8.28
C THR A 199 -4.05 1.13 -7.02
N TYR A 200 -3.95 1.85 -5.91
CA TYR A 200 -4.69 1.51 -4.70
C TYR A 200 -6.20 1.56 -4.93
N ASN A 201 -6.85 0.42 -4.72
CA ASN A 201 -8.31 0.37 -4.69
C ASN A 201 -8.79 0.89 -3.34
N TYR A 202 -9.43 2.06 -3.33
CA TYR A 202 -10.04 2.62 -2.12
C TYR A 202 -11.47 2.11 -1.88
N GLY A 203 -11.89 1.08 -2.62
CA GLY A 203 -13.09 0.28 -2.41
C GLY A 203 -14.38 0.91 -2.93
N ASN A 204 -15.34 0.08 -3.31
CA ASN A 204 -16.76 0.46 -3.37
C ASN A 204 -17.45 0.06 -2.04
N LEU A 205 -18.77 0.27 -1.93
CA LEU A 205 -19.49 -0.08 -0.70
C LEU A 205 -19.32 -1.54 -0.29
N LYS A 206 -19.30 -2.48 -1.25
CA LYS A 206 -19.11 -3.91 -0.98
C LYS A 206 -17.76 -4.22 -0.38
N ASP A 207 -16.70 -3.60 -0.92
CA ASP A 207 -15.35 -3.75 -0.38
C ASP A 207 -15.28 -3.18 1.04
N ILE A 208 -15.85 -2.00 1.27
CA ILE A 208 -15.86 -1.36 2.60
C ILE A 208 -16.61 -2.22 3.62
N VAL A 209 -17.79 -2.75 3.25
CA VAL A 209 -18.60 -3.61 4.13
C VAL A 209 -17.82 -4.86 4.53
N ALA A 210 -17.19 -5.53 3.56
CA ALA A 210 -16.44 -6.77 3.77
C ALA A 210 -15.17 -6.54 4.61
N GLU A 211 -14.33 -5.59 4.20
CA GLU A 211 -13.03 -5.35 4.83
C GLU A 211 -13.15 -4.80 6.26
N ASN A 212 -14.23 -4.08 6.56
CA ASN A 212 -14.44 -3.45 7.87
C ASN A 212 -15.46 -4.19 8.74
N ASN A 213 -15.91 -5.38 8.32
CA ASN A 213 -16.89 -6.21 9.06
C ASN A 213 -18.16 -5.43 9.46
N VAL A 214 -18.69 -4.61 8.55
CA VAL A 214 -19.80 -3.69 8.84
C VAL A 214 -21.07 -4.44 9.26
N GLU A 215 -21.30 -5.63 8.72
CA GLU A 215 -22.41 -6.52 9.14
C GLU A 215 -22.41 -6.82 10.64
N LYS A 216 -21.22 -7.03 11.23
CA LYS A 216 -21.09 -7.31 12.66
C LYS A 216 -21.43 -6.06 13.48
N TYR A 217 -21.06 -4.89 12.98
CA TYR A 217 -21.44 -3.61 13.57
C TYR A 217 -22.96 -3.39 13.53
N ILE A 218 -23.60 -3.61 12.38
CA ILE A 218 -25.05 -3.50 12.23
C ILE A 218 -25.79 -4.41 13.23
N LYS A 219 -25.36 -5.66 13.37
CA LYS A 219 -25.93 -6.61 14.36
C LYS A 219 -25.83 -6.15 15.81
N SER A 220 -24.89 -5.24 16.13
CA SER A 220 -24.75 -4.70 17.49
C SER A 220 -25.57 -3.43 17.72
N LEU A 221 -26.13 -2.82 16.67
CA LEU A 221 -26.95 -1.60 16.72
C LEU A 221 -28.46 -1.90 16.72
N LEU A 222 -28.84 -3.12 16.36
CA LEU A 222 -30.21 -3.66 16.36
C LEU A 222 -30.44 -4.49 17.64
#